data_AF-A0A0K0X9B5-F1
#
_entry.id   AF-A0A0K0X9B5-F1
#
_cell.length_a   1.000
_cell.length_b   1.000
_cell.length_c   1.000
_cell.angle_alpha   90.00
_cell.angle_beta   90.00
_cell.angle_gamma   90.00
#
_symmetry.space_group_name_H-M   'P 1'
#
loop_
_entity.id
_entity.type
_entity.pdbx_description
1 polymer ?
#
loop_
_entity_poly.entity_id
_entity_poly.type
_entity_poly.pdbx_seq_one_letter_code
_entity_poly.pdbx_strand_id
1 'polypeptide(L)' 'MSDQTAPEPEETGYTEGGVPTFDAVREKVETRYGTAVGSSELAAETPEGRRVEEQFEERQRAAAERLEQIRKSMREDEKP' A
#
# COMPACT_ATOMS: atom_id res chain seq x y z
N MET A 1 29.42 -43.13 -6.08
CA MET A 1 29.21 -42.17 -7.19
C MET A 1 27.91 -41.46 -6.88
N SER A 2 28.00 -40.16 -6.64
CA SER A 2 26.85 -39.31 -6.34
C SER A 2 25.94 -39.25 -7.55
N ASP A 3 24.70 -39.69 -7.39
CA ASP A 3 23.65 -39.43 -8.36
C ASP A 3 23.20 -37.98 -8.16
N GLN A 4 23.81 -37.07 -8.91
CA GLN A 4 23.33 -35.70 -9.03
C GLN A 4 22.23 -35.73 -10.08
N THR A 5 21.04 -36.20 -9.70
CA THR A 5 19.82 -35.97 -10.48
C THR A 5 19.61 -34.45 -10.55
N ALA A 6 19.56 -33.90 -11.77
CA ALA A 6 19.24 -32.49 -12.00
C ALA A 6 17.79 -32.23 -11.53
N PRO A 7 17.48 -31.07 -10.92
CA PRO A 7 16.13 -30.77 -10.47
C PRO A 7 15.18 -30.80 -11.67
N GLU A 8 14.07 -31.53 -11.53
CA GLU A 8 13.00 -31.58 -12.52
C GLU A 8 12.47 -30.15 -12.77
N PRO A 9 12.00 -29.82 -13.98
CA PRO A 9 11.55 -28.46 -14.33
C PRO A 9 10.47 -27.91 -13.37
N GLU A 10 9.69 -28.79 -12.75
CA GLU A 10 8.69 -28.40 -11.75
C GLU A 10 9.30 -27.87 -10.44
N GLU A 11 10.51 -28.32 -10.05
CA GLU A 11 11.21 -27.82 -8.85
C GLU A 11 11.80 -26.42 -9.05
N THR A 12 12.20 -26.08 -10.27
CA THR A 12 12.76 -24.76 -10.58
C THR A 12 11.67 -23.70 -10.82
N GLY A 13 10.45 -24.14 -11.13
CA GLY A 13 9.36 -23.28 -11.60
C GLY A 13 9.52 -22.80 -13.05
N TYR A 14 10.50 -23.34 -13.78
CA TYR A 14 10.75 -23.06 -15.19
C TYR A 14 10.96 -24.35 -15.97
N THR A 15 10.43 -24.39 -17.19
CA THR A 15 10.75 -25.42 -18.18
C THR A 15 12.22 -25.33 -18.60
N GLU A 16 12.77 -26.40 -19.19
CA GLU A 16 14.14 -26.41 -19.73
C GLU A 16 14.40 -25.28 -20.75
N GLY A 17 13.37 -24.84 -21.47
CA GLY A 17 13.42 -23.70 -22.39
C GLY A 17 13.39 -22.33 -21.71
N GLY A 18 13.41 -22.28 -20.38
CA GLY A 18 13.37 -21.04 -19.58
C GLY A 18 11.98 -20.39 -19.50
N VAL A 19 10.93 -21.08 -19.95
CA VAL A 19 9.54 -20.58 -19.82
C VAL A 19 9.00 -20.94 -18.44
N PRO A 20 8.44 -20.00 -17.65
CA PRO A 20 7.82 -20.31 -16.37
C PRO A 20 6.72 -21.37 -16.50
N THR A 21 6.64 -22.28 -15.53
CA THR A 21 5.53 -23.23 -15.44
C THR A 21 4.25 -22.52 -15.01
N PHE A 22 3.09 -23.15 -15.27
CA PHE A 22 1.80 -22.61 -14.83
C PHE A 22 1.75 -22.44 -13.30
N ASP A 23 2.23 -23.44 -12.56
CA ASP A 23 2.24 -23.40 -11.11
C ASP A 23 3.12 -22.26 -10.56
N ALA A 24 4.28 -22.01 -11.15
CA ALA A 24 5.15 -20.90 -10.76
C ALA A 24 4.49 -19.53 -11.01
N VAL A 25 3.76 -19.38 -12.12
CA VAL A 25 3.00 -18.15 -12.38
C VAL A 25 1.84 -18.01 -11.39
N ARG A 26 1.10 -19.08 -11.11
CA ARG A 26 0.00 -19.07 -10.14
C ARG A 26 0.49 -18.68 -8.75
N GLU A 27 1.52 -19.34 -8.24
CA GLU A 27 2.10 -19.05 -6.92
C GLU A 27 2.57 -17.60 -6.83
N LYS A 28 3.20 -17.07 -7.89
CA LYS A 28 3.62 -15.68 -7.97
C LYS A 28 2.46 -14.69 -7.94
N VAL A 29 1.35 -15.02 -8.60
CA VAL A 29 0.13 -14.20 -8.58
C VAL A 29 -0.50 -14.22 -7.19
N GLU A 30 -0.64 -15.39 -6.58
CA GLU A 30 -1.20 -15.56 -5.23
C GLU A 30 -0.37 -14.82 -4.18
N THR A 31 0.96 -14.95 -4.24
CA THR A 31 1.90 -14.25 -3.34
C THR A 31 1.78 -12.73 -3.46
N ARG A 32 1.73 -12.22 -4.71
CA ARG A 32 1.57 -10.78 -4.97
C ARG A 32 0.21 -10.28 -4.53
N TYR A 33 -0.85 -11.05 -4.77
CA TYR A 33 -2.20 -10.72 -4.35
C TYR A 33 -2.28 -10.64 -2.82
N GLY A 34 -1.80 -11.67 -2.10
CA GLY A 34 -1.76 -11.67 -0.64
C GLY A 34 -0.97 -10.50 -0.07
N THR A 35 0.17 -10.16 -0.68
CA THR A 35 0.97 -8.99 -0.29
C THR A 35 0.23 -7.68 -0.56
N ALA A 36 -0.40 -7.55 -1.74
CA ALA A 36 -1.11 -6.33 -2.14
C ALA A 36 -2.24 -6.00 -1.17
N VAL A 37 -2.98 -7.00 -0.70
CA VAL A 37 -4.09 -6.83 0.26
C VAL A 37 -3.66 -6.12 1.54
N GLY A 38 -2.47 -6.42 2.09
CA GLY A 38 -1.97 -5.79 3.33
C GLY A 38 -0.94 -4.67 3.14
N SER A 39 -0.50 -4.43 1.89
CA SER A 39 0.62 -3.51 1.63
C SER A 39 0.35 -2.06 2.02
N SER A 40 -0.90 -1.59 1.90
CA SER A 40 -1.28 -0.23 2.27
C SER A 40 -1.26 -0.01 3.79
N GLU A 41 -1.66 -1.01 4.56
CA GLU A 41 -1.64 -0.96 6.03
C GLU A 41 -0.19 -0.88 6.53
N LEU A 42 0.69 -1.75 6.01
CA LEU A 42 2.11 -1.72 6.31
C LEU A 42 2.77 -0.40 5.91
N ALA A 43 2.39 0.16 4.75
CA ALA A 43 2.90 1.45 4.29
C ALA A 43 2.45 2.60 5.21
N ALA A 44 1.21 2.57 5.70
CA ALA A 44 0.68 3.56 6.64
C ALA A 44 1.41 3.51 8.00
N GLU A 45 1.79 2.31 8.48
CA GLU A 45 2.47 2.14 9.76
C GLU A 45 3.95 2.57 9.75
N THR A 46 4.52 2.89 8.58
CA THR A 46 5.87 3.44 8.49
C THR A 46 5.97 4.83 9.16
N PRO A 47 7.16 5.25 9.62
CA PRO A 47 7.36 6.61 10.12
C PRO A 47 6.98 7.69 9.09
N GLU A 48 7.26 7.45 7.82
CA GLU A 48 6.89 8.33 6.72
C GLU A 48 5.37 8.38 6.52
N GLY A 49 4.70 7.23 6.54
CA GLY A 49 3.24 7.11 6.45
C GLY A 49 2.54 7.91 7.55
N ARG A 50 2.95 7.70 8.81
CA ARG A 50 2.43 8.46 9.95
C ARG A 50 2.63 9.97 9.81
N ARG A 51 3.81 10.43 9.34
CA ARG A 51 4.07 11.86 9.13
C ARG A 51 3.16 12.48 8.07
N VAL A 52 2.84 11.74 7.00
CA VAL A 52 1.92 12.21 5.95
C VAL A 52 0.51 12.35 6.52
N GLU A 53 0.07 11.39 7.31
CA GLU A 53 -1.23 11.42 7.99
C GLU A 53 -1.32 12.59 8.99
N GLU A 54 -0.31 12.77 9.84
CA GLU A 54 -0.22 13.91 10.78
C GLU A 54 -0.33 15.26 10.06
N GLN A 55 0.42 15.44 8.95
CA GLN A 55 0.35 16.67 8.16
C GLN A 55 -1.03 16.87 7.52
N PHE A 56 -1.69 15.79 7.09
CA PHE A 56 -3.03 15.86 6.55
C PHE A 56 -4.03 16.29 7.63
N GLU A 57 -3.99 15.68 8.81
CA GLU A 57 -4.84 16.04 9.95
C GLU A 57 -4.65 17.50 10.38
N GLU A 58 -3.39 17.97 10.45
CA GLU A 58 -3.07 19.36 10.78
C GLU A 58 -3.71 20.33 9.78
N ARG A 59 -3.58 20.05 8.47
CA ARG A 59 -4.21 20.85 7.42
C ARG A 59 -5.73 20.86 7.54
N GLN A 60 -6.34 19.71 7.81
CA GLN A 60 -7.79 19.59 7.98
C GLN A 60 -8.27 20.40 9.20
N ARG A 61 -7.54 20.35 10.31
CA ARG A 61 -7.83 21.13 11.51
C ARG A 61 -7.72 22.63 11.24
N ALA A 62 -6.65 23.07 10.60
CA ALA A 62 -6.44 24.47 10.25
C ALA A 62 -7.55 24.98 9.29
N ALA A 63 -7.95 24.15 8.32
CA ALA A 63 -9.06 24.47 7.42
C ALA A 63 -10.39 24.60 8.17
N ALA A 64 -10.67 23.67 9.10
CA ALA A 64 -11.88 23.71 9.92
C ALA A 64 -11.95 24.96 10.80
N GLU A 65 -10.86 25.30 11.48
CA GLU A 65 -10.74 26.52 12.30
C GLU A 65 -10.97 27.78 11.44
N ARG A 66 -10.36 27.82 10.26
CA ARG A 66 -10.53 28.96 9.35
C ARG A 66 -11.99 29.11 8.89
N LEU A 67 -12.67 28.01 8.58
CA LEU A 67 -14.09 28.03 8.23
C LEU A 67 -14.96 28.50 9.39
N GLU A 68 -14.63 28.12 10.62
CA GLU A 68 -15.33 28.61 11.81
C GLU A 68 -15.16 30.12 11.99
N GLN A 69 -13.93 30.64 11.85
CA GLN A 69 -13.67 32.07 11.89
C GLN A 69 -14.49 32.84 10.85
N ILE A 70 -14.56 32.36 9.61
CA ILE A 70 -15.36 32.97 8.54
C ILE A 70 -16.85 32.97 8.90
N ARG A 71 -17.39 31.84 9.40
CA ARG A 71 -18.80 31.78 9.81
C ARG A 71 -19.10 32.75 10.94
N LYS A 72 -18.17 32.91 11.87
CA LYS A 72 -18.30 33.86 12.97
C LYS A 72 -18.30 35.31 12.46
N SER A 73 -17.36 35.69 11.59
CA SER A 73 -17.31 37.04 11.03
C SER A 73 -18.60 37.37 10.26
N MET A 74 -19.10 36.45 9.44
CA MET A 74 -20.37 36.64 8.72
C MET A 74 -21.56 36.88 9.65
N ARG A 75 -21.62 36.21 10.81
CA ARG A 75 -22.69 36.43 11.81
C ARG A 75 -22.53 37.73 12.58
N GLU A 76 -21.29 38.18 12.79
CA GLU A 76 -21.01 39.47 13.44
C GLU A 76 -21.38 40.64 12.53
N ASP A 77 -21.11 40.52 11.22
CA ASP A 77 -21.51 41.51 10.20
C ASP A 77 -23.04 41.64 10.05
N GLU A 78 -23.80 40.56 10.34
CA GLU A 78 -25.27 40.53 10.26
C GLU A 78 -25.96 41.15 11.50
N LYS A 79 -25.22 41.40 12.59
CA LYS A 79 -25.79 41.95 13.81
C LYS A 79 -26.14 43.44 13.62
N PRO A 80 -27.38 43.88 13.90
CA PRO A 80 -27.85 45.25 13.63
C PRO A 80 -27.19 46.33 14.50
#